data_AF-A0A1I5M211-F1
#
_entry.id   AF-A0A1I5M211-F1
#
_cell.length_a   1.000
_cell.length_b   1.000
_cell.length_c   1.000
_cell.angle_alpha   90.00
_cell.angle_beta   90.00
_cell.angle_gamma   90.00
#
_symmetry.space_group_name_H-M   'P 1'
#
loop_
_entity.id
_entity.type
_entity.pdbx_description
1 polymer ?
#
loop_
_entity_poly.entity_id
_entity_poly.type
_entity_poly.pdbx_seq_one_letter_code
_entity_poly.pdbx_strand_id
1 'polypeptide(L)' 'MTQDERWQKRYEEVVGFIETNHRNPSKYVAEDRDMLNWLKANRKALNAGKMKPERVEKFRKLLEMTEQYRRKNQWE' A
#
# COMPACT_ATOMS: atom_id res chain seq x y z
N MET A 1 -10.41 1.47 19.08
CA MET A 1 -9.84 0.97 17.81
C MET A 1 -8.54 0.21 18.09
N THR A 2 -8.54 -1.12 17.90
CA THR A 2 -7.40 -2.03 18.05
C THR A 2 -6.34 -1.80 16.96
N GLN A 3 -5.13 -2.33 17.14
CA GLN A 3 -4.08 -2.24 16.11
C GLN A 3 -4.48 -2.92 14.78
N ASP A 4 -5.30 -3.97 14.84
CA ASP A 4 -5.79 -4.67 13.65
C ASP A 4 -6.84 -3.85 12.92
N GLU A 5 -7.75 -3.20 13.65
CA GLU A 5 -8.71 -2.25 13.06
C GLU A 5 -8.01 -1.04 12.44
N ARG A 6 -6.97 -0.49 13.09
CA ARG A 6 -6.20 0.62 12.51
C ARG A 6 -5.53 0.20 11.20
N TRP A 7 -4.96 -1.00 11.18
CA TRP A 7 -4.28 -1.52 10.00
C TRP A 7 -5.27 -1.78 8.86
N GLN A 8 -6.41 -2.40 9.17
CA GLN A 8 -7.47 -2.70 8.20
C GLN A 8 -8.03 -1.40 7.59
N LYS A 9 -8.29 -0.39 8.41
CA LYS A 9 -8.77 0.92 7.92
C LYS A 9 -7.76 1.55 6.94
N ARG A 10 -6.47 1.57 7.29
CA ARG A 10 -5.44 2.11 6.39
C ARG A 10 -5.27 1.28 5.11
N TYR A 11 -5.42 -0.03 5.22
CA TYR A 11 -5.42 -0.92 4.05
C TYR A 11 -6.57 -0.55 3.09
N GLU A 12 -7.79 -0.41 3.61
CA GLU A 12 -8.97 -0.02 2.81
C GLU A 12 -8.83 1.36 2.18
N GLU A 13 -8.27 2.34 2.91
CA GLU A 13 -8.00 3.67 2.38
C GLU A 13 -7.04 3.63 1.18
N VAL A 14 -5.95 2.87 1.27
CA VAL A 14 -4.97 2.74 0.18
C VAL A 14 -5.55 1.95 -1.00
N VAL A 15 -6.31 0.89 -0.73
CA VAL A 15 -6.97 0.11 -1.79
C VAL A 15 -7.96 0.98 -2.55
N GLY A 16 -8.89 1.62 -1.85
CA GLY A 16 -9.90 2.48 -2.47
C GLY A 16 -9.29 3.65 -3.23
N PHE A 17 -8.18 4.21 -2.74
CA PHE A 17 -7.42 5.21 -3.47
C PHE A 17 -6.89 4.68 -4.81
N ILE A 18 -6.24 3.52 -4.82
CA ILE A 18 -5.66 2.95 -6.05
C ILE A 18 -6.76 2.56 -7.04
N GLU A 19 -7.86 1.96 -6.56
CA GLU A 19 -9.00 1.59 -7.40
C GLU A 19 -9.68 2.81 -8.02
N THR A 20 -9.84 3.90 -7.27
CA THR A 20 -10.53 5.12 -7.75
C THR A 20 -9.65 5.94 -8.68
N ASN A 21 -8.34 6.04 -8.38
CA ASN A 21 -7.43 6.93 -9.11
C ASN A 21 -6.61 6.23 -10.18
N HIS A 22 -6.64 4.89 -10.25
CA HIS A 22 -5.85 4.06 -11.15
C HIS A 22 -4.34 4.42 -11.14
N ARG A 23 -3.83 4.79 -9.95
CA ARG A 23 -2.42 5.14 -9.74
C ARG A 23 -1.99 4.85 -8.30
N ASN A 24 -0.69 4.66 -8.11
CA ASN A 24 -0.10 4.56 -6.78
C ASN A 24 -0.01 5.92 -6.06
N PRO A 25 -0.03 5.91 -4.70
CA PRO A 25 0.29 7.10 -3.90
C PRO A 25 1.67 7.67 -4.26
N SER A 26 1.73 8.99 -4.46
CA SER A 26 2.91 9.70 -4.95
C SER A 26 3.63 10.45 -3.83
N LYS A 27 4.96 10.50 -3.87
CA LYS A 27 5.76 11.37 -2.96
C LYS A 27 5.57 12.86 -3.26
N TYR A 28 5.10 13.19 -4.47
CA TYR A 28 4.96 14.56 -4.97
C TYR A 28 3.62 15.20 -4.60
N VAL A 29 2.66 14.43 -4.08
CA VAL A 29 1.35 14.89 -3.63
C VAL A 29 1.33 14.80 -2.11
N ALA A 30 1.00 15.90 -1.41
CA ALA A 30 1.15 15.97 0.05
C ALA A 30 0.19 15.01 0.75
N GLU A 31 -1.04 14.93 0.25
CA GLU A 31 -2.15 14.10 0.71
C GLU A 31 -1.85 12.60 0.57
N ASP A 32 -1.03 12.22 -0.41
CA ASP A 32 -0.63 10.84 -0.67
C ASP A 32 0.48 10.35 0.27
N ARG A 33 1.20 11.25 0.94
CA ARG A 33 2.44 10.91 1.66
C ARG A 33 2.21 9.88 2.77
N ASP A 34 1.10 9.99 3.48
CA ASP A 34 0.74 9.06 4.55
C ASP A 34 0.49 7.65 4.00
N MET A 35 -0.26 7.54 2.89
CA MET A 35 -0.50 6.28 2.20
C MET A 35 0.79 5.66 1.65
N LEU A 36 1.66 6.48 1.05
CA LEU A 36 2.97 6.04 0.57
C LEU A 36 3.86 5.54 1.71
N ASN A 37 3.91 6.26 2.83
CA ASN A 37 4.72 5.88 3.99
C ASN A 37 4.19 4.60 4.62
N TRP A 38 2.86 4.44 4.69
CA TRP A 38 2.23 3.20 5.15
C TRP A 38 2.57 2.00 4.27
N LEU A 39 2.53 2.16 2.94
CA LEU A 39 2.97 1.11 2.00
C LEU A 39 4.44 0.72 2.24
N LYS A 40 5.34 1.70 2.38
CA LYS A 40 6.76 1.44 2.63
C LYS A 40 7.00 0.71 3.96
N ALA A 41 6.32 1.13 5.02
CA ALA A 41 6.44 0.51 6.34
C ALA A 41 5.98 -0.95 6.31
N ASN A 42 4.86 -1.23 5.66
CA ASN A 42 4.33 -2.60 5.54
C ASN A 42 5.18 -3.48 4.63
N ARG A 43 5.73 -2.95 3.53
CA ARG A 43 6.70 -3.70 2.70
C ARG A 43 7.97 -4.04 3.50
N LYS A 44 8.47 -3.13 4.34
CA LYS A 44 9.58 -3.41 5.25
C LYS A 44 9.23 -4.50 6.26
N ALA A 45 8.03 -4.46 6.85
CA ALA A 45 7.57 -5.48 7.80
C ALA A 45 7.39 -6.86 7.16
N LEU A 46 6.84 -6.91 5.94
CA LEU A 46 6.70 -8.14 5.15
C LEU A 46 8.08 -8.75 4.86
N ASN A 47 9.01 -7.94 4.32
CA ASN A 47 10.36 -8.39 3.98
C ASN A 47 11.16 -8.86 5.20
N ALA A 48 10.88 -8.28 6.38
CA ALA A 48 11.51 -8.69 7.63
C ALA A 48 10.84 -9.92 8.29
N GLY A 49 9.78 -10.48 7.70
CA GLY A 49 9.02 -11.59 8.30
C GLY A 49 8.25 -11.21 9.58
N LYS A 50 8.03 -9.91 9.82
CA LYS A 50 7.39 -9.38 11.04
C LYS A 50 5.90 -9.09 10.86
N MET A 51 5.37 -9.31 9.66
CA MET A 51 3.96 -9.10 9.36
C MET A 51 3.14 -10.30 9.83
N LYS A 52 2.01 -10.05 10.49
CA LYS A 52 1.09 -11.11 10.91
C LYS A 52 0.56 -11.89 9.69
N PRO A 53 0.37 -13.23 9.77
CA PRO A 53 -0.03 -14.05 8.62
C PRO A 53 -1.28 -13.55 7.89
N GLU A 54 -2.31 -13.12 8.61
CA GLU A 54 -3.56 -12.61 8.05
C GLU A 54 -3.39 -11.28 7.28
N ARG A 55 -2.35 -10.51 7.60
CA ARG A 55 -1.99 -9.28 6.89
C ARG A 55 -1.14 -9.57 5.66
N VAL A 56 -0.34 -10.64 5.68
CA VAL A 56 0.54 -11.02 4.57
C VAL A 56 -0.26 -11.26 3.29
N GLU A 57 -1.34 -12.04 3.37
CA GLU A 57 -2.17 -12.34 2.20
C GLU A 57 -2.77 -11.07 1.61
N LYS A 58 -3.42 -10.24 2.44
CA LYS A 58 -4.01 -8.96 2.01
C LYS A 58 -2.96 -8.03 1.41
N PHE A 59 -1.82 -7.90 2.07
CA PHE A 59 -0.78 -6.99 1.61
C PHE A 59 -0.14 -7.46 0.29
N ARG A 60 0.01 -8.78 0.06
CA ARG A 60 0.48 -9.31 -1.23
C ARG A 60 -0.45 -8.94 -2.38
N LYS A 61 -1.77 -9.10 -2.21
CA LYS A 61 -2.78 -8.66 -3.20
C LYS A 61 -2.68 -7.16 -3.48
N LEU A 62 -2.48 -6.35 -2.44
CA LEU A 62 -2.22 -4.92 -2.61
C LEU A 62 -0.93 -4.66 -3.40
N LEU A 63 0.15 -5.42 -3.17
CA LEU A 63 1.38 -5.26 -3.94
C LEU A 63 1.20 -5.60 -5.43
N GLU A 64 0.44 -6.64 -5.75
CA GLU A 64 0.07 -6.98 -7.13
C GLU A 64 -0.70 -5.83 -7.80
N MET A 65 -1.68 -5.26 -7.10
CA MET A 65 -2.41 -4.09 -7.59
C MET A 65 -1.51 -2.87 -7.78
N THR A 66 -0.55 -2.63 -6.88
CA THR A 66 0.40 -1.52 -7.07
C THR A 66 1.31 -1.72 -8.28
N GLU A 67 1.58 -2.97 -8.67
CA GLU A 67 2.39 -3.27 -9.85
C GLU A 67 1.61 -3.04 -11.14
N GLN A 68 0.31 -3.39 -11.16
CA GLN A 68 -0.58 -3.06 -12.28
C GLN A 68 -0.59 -1.57 -12.60
N TYR A 69 -0.60 -0.71 -11.57
CA TYR A 69 -0.61 0.75 -11.72
C TYR A 69 0.77 1.38 -11.50
N ARG A 70 1.85 0.62 -11.72
CA ARG A 70 3.21 1.16 -11.65
C ARG A 70 3.39 2.20 -12.75
N ARG A 71 3.95 3.36 -12.38
CA ARG A 71 4.40 4.35 -13.38
C ARG A 71 5.51 3.72 -14.21
N LYS A 72 5.27 3.56 -15.50
CA LYS A 72 6.31 3.26 -16.47
C LYS A 72 7.10 4.52 -16.74
N ASN A 73 8.42 4.40 -16.73
CA ASN A 73 9.30 5.50 -17.13
C ASN A 73 9.24 5.64 -18.65
N GLN A 74 9.50 6.83 -19.21
CA GLN A 74 9.51 7.05 -20.67
C GLN A 74 10.61 6.29 -21.45
N TRP A 75 11.42 5.49 -20.75
CA TRP A 75 12.51 4.69 -21.29
C TRP A 75 12.27 3.17 -21.15
N GLU A 76 11.12 2.75 -20.63
CA GLU A 76 10.63 1.36 -20.60
C GLU A 76 9.77 1.06 -21.83
#